data_AF-A0A6L8HEF8-F1
#
_entry.id   AF-A0A6L8HEF8-F1
#
_cell.length_a   1.000
_cell.length_b   1.000
_cell.length_c   1.000
_cell.angle_alpha   90.00
_cell.angle_beta   90.00
_cell.angle_gamma   90.00
#
_symmetry.space_group_name_H-M   'P 1'
#
loop_
_entity.id
_entity.type
_entity.pdbx_description
1 polymer ?
#
loop_
_entity_poly.entity_id
_entity_poly.type
_entity_poly.pdbx_seq_one_letter_code
_entity_poly.pdbx_strand_id
1 'polypeptide(L)'
;MRYTQQPPGFGTASVRFHMTPWVKALLIANGIVFLVTFIVGARPIFDLFAFSPARIWSRPWGMVTYMFLHAGFWHLLMNCLFIFFFGPPLESRWGSNMFIRFYLICGLGGVLLSFAFSDASIVGASAACYGIMLAFAMIWPNTPVYIWGLVPVKVKWLVIFLVGISFLSAMGPNGGGIAHLAHLGGAIAGFLMMKSGWLPTFAPGAPGRSDWGPGAGGGKGRGRAAGRKKRWARWWGEI
;
A
#
# COMPACT_ATOMS: atom_id res chain seq x y z
N MET A 1 -2.74 5.77 31.09
CA MET A 1 -3.79 5.25 30.19
C MET A 1 -3.27 5.28 28.76
N ARG A 2 -3.10 4.13 28.10
CA ARG A 2 -2.57 4.03 26.73
C ARG A 2 -3.70 4.19 25.73
N TYR A 3 -3.77 5.33 25.05
CA TYR A 3 -4.56 5.46 23.83
C TYR A 3 -3.89 4.62 22.74
N THR A 4 -4.32 3.36 22.59
CA THR A 4 -4.16 2.61 21.35
C THR A 4 -4.93 3.37 20.28
N GLN A 5 -4.23 4.23 19.53
CA GLN A 5 -4.81 5.02 18.45
C GLN A 5 -5.45 4.06 17.46
N GLN A 6 -6.77 3.95 17.44
CA GLN A 6 -7.48 3.24 16.38
C GLN A 6 -7.32 4.01 15.07
N PRO A 7 -7.31 3.33 13.90
CA PRO A 7 -7.33 4.03 12.64
C PRO A 7 -8.62 4.88 12.51
N PRO A 8 -8.56 6.07 11.88
CA PRO A 8 -9.75 6.86 11.60
C PRO A 8 -10.80 6.00 10.86
N GLY A 9 -12.04 6.01 11.34
CA GLY A 9 -13.15 5.22 10.77
C GLY A 9 -13.49 3.91 11.50
N PHE A 10 -12.75 3.52 12.54
CA PHE A 10 -13.02 2.32 13.36
C PHE A 10 -13.65 2.64 14.75
N GLY A 11 -14.18 3.86 14.95
CA GLY A 11 -14.80 4.30 16.21
C GLY A 11 -16.33 4.44 16.14
N THR A 12 -17.00 4.45 17.29
CA THR A 12 -18.46 4.40 17.47
C THR A 12 -19.23 5.69 17.17
N ALA A 13 -18.58 6.75 16.68
CA ALA A 13 -19.23 8.01 16.34
C ALA A 13 -19.45 8.12 14.82
N SER A 14 -20.71 8.14 14.39
CA SER A 14 -21.23 8.36 13.02
C SER A 14 -20.17 8.44 11.91
N VAL A 15 -19.62 7.28 11.51
CA VAL A 15 -18.59 7.20 10.48
C VAL A 15 -19.26 7.30 9.11
N ARG A 16 -19.29 8.50 8.54
CA ARG A 16 -19.38 8.59 7.09
C ARG A 16 -18.05 8.09 6.53
N PHE A 17 -18.03 6.86 6.01
CA PHE A 17 -16.90 6.34 5.24
C PHE A 17 -16.72 7.21 3.99
N HIS A 18 -15.89 8.25 4.10
CA HIS A 18 -15.51 9.07 2.95
C HIS A 18 -14.31 8.39 2.29
N MET A 19 -14.56 7.76 1.16
CA MET A 19 -13.51 7.20 0.33
C MET A 19 -12.58 8.33 -0.13
N THR A 20 -11.31 8.23 0.22
CA THR A 20 -10.31 9.26 -0.07
C THR A 20 -10.07 9.39 -1.58
N PRO A 21 -9.65 10.56 -2.08
CA PRO A 21 -9.60 10.84 -3.51
C PRO A 21 -8.76 9.85 -4.32
N TRP A 22 -7.55 9.51 -3.88
CA TRP A 22 -6.70 8.60 -4.63
C TRP A 22 -7.10 7.15 -4.48
N VAL A 23 -7.56 6.72 -3.30
CA VAL A 23 -8.14 5.37 -3.15
C VAL A 23 -9.29 5.19 -4.14
N LYS A 24 -10.21 6.15 -4.22
CA LYS A 24 -11.31 6.13 -5.19
C LYS A 24 -10.79 6.07 -6.63
N ALA A 25 -9.84 6.94 -6.98
CA ALA A 25 -9.27 6.99 -8.32
C ALA A 25 -8.58 5.66 -8.70
N LEU A 26 -7.83 5.05 -7.79
CA LEU A 26 -7.17 3.76 -8.00
C LEU A 26 -8.20 2.64 -8.20
N LEU A 27 -9.26 2.58 -7.38
CA LEU A 27 -10.31 1.57 -7.54
C LEU A 27 -11.03 1.71 -8.88
N ILE A 28 -11.36 2.94 -9.29
CA ILE A 28 -11.99 3.22 -10.59
C ILE A 28 -11.05 2.85 -11.74
N ALA A 29 -9.77 3.25 -11.68
CA ALA A 29 -8.80 2.95 -12.71
C ALA A 29 -8.60 1.44 -12.90
N ASN A 30 -8.47 0.68 -11.80
CA ASN A 30 -8.36 -0.78 -11.85
C ASN A 30 -9.61 -1.43 -12.45
N GLY A 31 -10.80 -0.95 -12.08
CA GLY A 31 -12.07 -1.43 -12.65
C GLY A 31 -12.20 -1.14 -14.15
N ILE A 32 -11.85 0.07 -14.59
CA ILE A 32 -11.89 0.47 -16.00
C ILE A 32 -10.89 -0.35 -16.82
N VAL A 33 -9.63 -0.46 -16.37
CA VAL A 33 -8.62 -1.23 -17.09
C VAL A 33 -9.01 -2.71 -17.19
N PHE A 34 -9.58 -3.28 -16.13
CA PHE A 34 -10.09 -4.64 -16.18
C PHE A 34 -11.25 -4.81 -17.18
N LEU A 35 -12.21 -3.88 -17.20
CA LEU A 35 -13.31 -3.89 -18.17
C LEU A 35 -12.80 -3.77 -19.61
N VAL A 36 -11.87 -2.85 -19.88
CA VAL A 36 -11.24 -2.70 -21.20
C VAL A 36 -10.51 -3.99 -21.59
N THR A 37 -9.76 -4.59 -20.66
CA THR A 37 -9.08 -5.88 -20.88
C THR A 37 -10.08 -6.99 -21.24
N PHE A 38 -11.23 -7.02 -20.58
CA PHE A 38 -12.28 -7.99 -20.84
C PHE A 38 -12.92 -7.82 -22.23
N ILE A 39 -13.18 -6.57 -22.65
CA ILE A 39 -13.80 -6.25 -23.95
C ILE A 39 -12.83 -6.48 -25.12
N VAL A 40 -11.59 -5.97 -25.01
CA VAL A 40 -10.58 -6.02 -26.09
C VAL A 40 -9.90 -7.39 -26.19
N GLY A 41 -9.88 -8.15 -25.09
CA GLY A 41 -9.14 -9.39 -24.95
C GLY A 41 -7.80 -9.20 -24.22
N ALA A 42 -7.47 -10.15 -23.35
CA ALA A 42 -6.33 -10.01 -22.42
C ALA A 42 -4.96 -9.99 -23.10
N ARG A 43 -4.76 -10.79 -24.15
CA ARG A 43 -3.46 -10.95 -24.82
C ARG A 43 -2.86 -9.63 -25.32
N PRO A 44 -3.52 -8.85 -26.21
CA PRO A 44 -2.94 -7.60 -26.72
C PRO A 44 -2.68 -6.56 -25.62
N ILE A 45 -3.57 -6.49 -24.62
CA ILE A 45 -3.45 -5.55 -23.50
C ILE A 45 -2.26 -5.93 -22.61
N PHE A 46 -2.11 -7.21 -22.28
CA PHE A 46 -1.02 -7.68 -21.42
C PHE A 46 0.32 -7.59 -22.13
N ASP A 47 0.36 -7.92 -23.42
CA ASP A 47 1.56 -7.72 -24.22
C ASP A 47 2.02 -6.27 -24.15
N LEU A 48 1.11 -5.32 -24.33
CA LEU A 48 1.46 -3.91 -24.40
C LEU A 48 1.77 -3.29 -23.03
N PHE A 49 1.02 -3.63 -21.97
CA PHE A 49 1.02 -2.87 -20.71
C PHE A 49 1.56 -3.63 -19.49
N ALA A 50 1.82 -4.94 -19.58
CA ALA A 50 2.48 -5.65 -18.49
C ALA A 50 3.95 -5.23 -18.38
N PHE A 51 4.52 -5.33 -17.18
CA PHE A 51 5.96 -5.20 -17.03
C PHE A 51 6.60 -6.50 -17.45
N SER A 52 7.54 -6.43 -18.39
CA SER A 52 8.38 -7.55 -18.82
C SER A 52 9.84 -7.08 -18.83
N PRO A 53 10.75 -7.74 -18.07
CA PRO A 53 12.17 -7.42 -18.04
C PRO A 53 12.79 -7.33 -19.44
N ALA A 54 12.46 -8.28 -20.31
CA ALA A 54 12.94 -8.33 -21.70
C ALA A 54 12.46 -7.16 -22.58
N ARG A 55 11.37 -6.48 -22.19
CA ARG A 55 10.77 -5.37 -22.95
C ARG A 55 10.97 -4.02 -22.27
N ILE A 56 11.82 -3.91 -21.25
CA ILE A 56 11.96 -2.65 -20.48
C ILE A 56 12.35 -1.45 -21.35
N TRP A 57 13.20 -1.66 -22.37
CA TRP A 57 13.64 -0.61 -23.27
C TRP A 57 12.61 -0.23 -24.34
N SER A 58 11.79 -1.20 -24.78
CA SER A 58 10.78 -0.98 -25.82
C SER A 58 9.41 -0.59 -25.25
N ARG A 59 9.14 -0.94 -23.98
CA ARG A 59 7.88 -0.70 -23.27
C ARG A 59 8.14 -0.22 -21.83
N PRO A 60 8.85 0.91 -21.64
CA PRO A 60 9.21 1.39 -20.30
C PRO A 60 8.00 1.76 -19.44
N TRP A 61 6.87 2.11 -20.05
CA TRP A 61 5.62 2.37 -19.33
C TRP A 61 5.11 1.15 -18.54
N GLY A 62 5.52 -0.07 -18.94
CA GLY A 62 5.22 -1.32 -18.24
C GLY A 62 5.54 -1.25 -16.74
N MET A 63 6.58 -0.51 -16.35
CA MET A 63 6.97 -0.31 -14.94
C MET A 63 5.89 0.33 -14.07
N VAL A 64 4.92 1.02 -14.67
CA VAL A 64 3.80 1.65 -13.95
C VAL A 64 2.46 1.02 -14.37
N THR A 65 2.26 0.78 -15.67
CA THR A 65 0.97 0.30 -16.19
C THR A 65 0.61 -1.10 -15.71
N TYR A 66 1.60 -1.94 -15.39
CA TYR A 66 1.34 -3.28 -14.87
C TYR A 66 0.52 -3.28 -13.58
N MET A 67 0.62 -2.21 -12.78
CA MET A 67 -0.09 -2.05 -11.51
C MET A 67 -1.62 -2.03 -11.68
N PHE A 68 -2.11 -1.81 -12.90
CA PHE A 68 -3.54 -1.72 -13.21
C PHE A 68 -4.08 -2.95 -13.95
N LEU A 69 -3.20 -3.83 -14.44
CA LEU A 69 -3.58 -5.06 -15.13
C LEU A 69 -3.88 -6.19 -14.14
N HIS A 70 -4.91 -6.98 -14.38
CA HIS A 70 -5.30 -8.07 -13.49
C HIS A 70 -5.63 -9.34 -14.28
N ALA A 71 -4.99 -10.45 -13.93
CA ALA A 71 -5.11 -11.74 -14.61
C ALA A 71 -6.51 -12.40 -14.50
N GLY A 72 -7.40 -11.86 -13.67
CA GLY A 72 -8.76 -12.36 -13.50
C GLY A 72 -9.52 -11.61 -12.42
N PHE A 73 -10.80 -11.92 -12.29
CA PHE A 73 -11.72 -11.23 -11.37
C PHE A 73 -11.25 -11.30 -9.91
N TRP A 74 -10.88 -12.50 -9.42
CA TRP A 74 -10.40 -12.66 -8.05
C TRP A 74 -9.11 -11.90 -7.76
N HIS A 75 -8.22 -11.80 -8.76
CA HIS A 75 -7.00 -11.02 -8.64
C HIS A 75 -7.31 -9.52 -8.53
N LEU A 76 -8.24 -9.00 -9.34
CA LEU A 76 -8.74 -7.62 -9.21
C LEU A 76 -9.38 -7.37 -7.84
N LEU A 77 -10.31 -8.25 -7.45
CA LEU A 77 -11.09 -8.09 -6.23
C LEU A 77 -10.18 -7.98 -5.00
N MET A 78 -9.20 -8.88 -4.85
CA MET A 78 -8.31 -8.87 -3.68
C MET A 78 -7.44 -7.61 -3.62
N ASN A 79 -6.89 -7.15 -4.75
CA ASN A 79 -6.14 -5.89 -4.81
C ASN A 79 -7.02 -4.69 -4.44
N CYS A 80 -8.23 -4.63 -4.98
CA CYS A 80 -9.18 -3.58 -4.67
C CYS A 80 -9.60 -3.61 -3.19
N LEU A 81 -9.79 -4.79 -2.59
CA LEU A 81 -10.09 -4.91 -1.16
C LEU A 81 -8.93 -4.39 -0.29
N PHE A 82 -7.68 -4.71 -0.63
CA PHE A 82 -6.53 -4.19 0.12
C PHE A 82 -6.39 -2.67 -0.01
N ILE A 83 -6.54 -2.12 -1.22
CA ILE A 83 -6.54 -0.67 -1.44
C ILE A 83 -7.69 -0.01 -0.67
N PHE A 84 -8.89 -0.60 -0.70
CA PHE A 84 -10.08 -0.07 -0.06
C PHE A 84 -9.96 -0.05 1.47
N PHE A 85 -9.49 -1.13 2.10
CA PHE A 85 -9.42 -1.20 3.56
C PHE A 85 -8.21 -0.47 4.15
N PHE A 86 -7.04 -0.58 3.52
CA PHE A 86 -5.80 -0.06 4.09
C PHE A 86 -5.40 1.30 3.53
N GLY A 87 -5.90 1.67 2.34
CA GLY A 87 -5.57 2.93 1.69
C GLY A 87 -6.11 4.17 2.41
N PRO A 88 -7.42 4.30 2.68
CA PRO A 88 -8.01 5.53 3.21
C PRO A 88 -7.41 6.00 4.54
N PRO A 89 -7.12 5.11 5.52
CA PRO A 89 -6.45 5.52 6.75
C PRO A 89 -5.05 6.09 6.51
N LEU A 90 -4.30 5.53 5.56
CA LEU A 90 -2.97 6.03 5.19
C LEU A 90 -3.05 7.33 4.39
N GLU A 91 -3.98 7.44 3.44
CA GLU A 91 -4.19 8.67 2.66
C GLU A 91 -4.65 9.83 3.54
N SER A 92 -5.60 9.58 4.44
CA SER A 92 -6.05 10.58 5.42
C SER A 92 -4.92 10.99 6.36
N ARG A 93 -4.05 10.03 6.73
CA ARG A 93 -2.93 10.29 7.62
C ARG A 93 -1.81 11.06 6.94
N TRP A 94 -1.44 10.78 5.69
CA TRP A 94 -0.27 11.39 5.05
C TRP A 94 -0.61 12.51 4.06
N GLY A 95 -1.88 12.63 3.68
CA GLY A 95 -2.33 13.45 2.58
C GLY A 95 -2.19 12.74 1.22
N SER A 96 -3.09 13.09 0.30
CA SER A 96 -3.22 12.53 -1.05
C SER A 96 -1.91 12.45 -1.83
N ASN A 97 -1.11 13.52 -1.83
CA ASN A 97 0.16 13.55 -2.58
C ASN A 97 1.21 12.56 -2.05
N MET A 98 1.27 12.33 -0.74
CA MET A 98 2.22 11.37 -0.17
C MET A 98 1.73 9.94 -0.35
N PHE A 99 0.43 9.70 -0.21
CA PHE A 99 -0.15 8.39 -0.44
C PHE A 99 0.10 7.89 -1.86
N ILE A 100 -0.17 8.70 -2.89
CA ILE A 100 0.04 8.27 -4.27
C ILE A 100 1.53 8.03 -4.58
N ARG A 101 2.44 8.86 -4.05
CA ARG A 101 3.90 8.62 -4.17
C ARG A 101 4.31 7.32 -3.51
N PHE A 102 3.80 7.05 -2.31
CA PHE A 102 4.05 5.80 -1.59
C PHE A 102 3.54 4.59 -2.39
N TYR A 103 2.31 4.64 -2.89
CA TYR A 103 1.74 3.60 -3.75
C TYR A 103 2.62 3.31 -4.98
N LEU A 104 3.02 4.36 -5.71
CA LEU A 104 3.85 4.21 -6.91
C LEU A 104 5.26 3.68 -6.58
N ILE A 105 5.91 4.19 -5.53
CA ILE A 105 7.24 3.73 -5.13
C ILE A 105 7.21 2.26 -4.67
N CYS A 106 6.16 1.84 -3.97
CA CYS A 106 5.99 0.41 -3.63
C CYS A 106 5.78 -0.45 -4.89
N GLY A 107 5.03 0.03 -5.89
CA GLY A 107 4.95 -0.63 -7.20
C GLY A 107 6.34 -0.77 -7.85
N LEU A 108 7.08 0.33 -7.96
CA LEU A 108 8.43 0.33 -8.52
C LEU A 108 9.42 -0.54 -7.73
N GLY A 109 9.23 -0.68 -6.41
CA GLY A 109 9.98 -1.64 -5.60
C GLY A 109 9.74 -3.09 -6.04
N GLY A 110 8.50 -3.42 -6.41
CA GLY A 110 8.15 -4.71 -7.00
C GLY A 110 8.83 -4.92 -8.35
N VAL A 111 8.80 -3.91 -9.24
CA VAL A 111 9.52 -3.93 -10.53
C VAL A 111 11.01 -4.18 -10.32
N LEU A 112 11.64 -3.44 -9.40
CA LEU A 112 13.07 -3.53 -9.15
C LEU A 112 13.48 -4.93 -8.68
N LEU A 113 12.74 -5.51 -7.72
CA LEU A 113 13.06 -6.84 -7.21
C LEU A 113 12.75 -7.93 -8.24
N SER A 114 11.64 -7.83 -8.97
CA SER A 114 11.33 -8.77 -10.06
C SER A 114 12.38 -8.71 -11.16
N PHE A 115 12.79 -7.52 -11.62
CA PHE A 115 13.79 -7.35 -12.66
C PHE A 115 15.17 -7.90 -12.27
N ALA A 116 15.55 -7.81 -11.00
CA ALA A 116 16.84 -8.28 -10.52
C ALA A 116 16.94 -9.82 -10.43
N PHE A 117 15.81 -10.52 -10.30
CA PHE A 117 15.79 -11.95 -9.95
C PHE A 117 14.89 -12.82 -10.84
N SER A 118 14.23 -12.24 -11.86
CA SER A 118 13.32 -12.96 -12.75
C SER A 118 13.19 -12.27 -14.11
N ASP A 119 13.08 -13.06 -15.18
CA ASP A 119 12.77 -12.58 -16.55
C ASP A 119 11.27 -12.53 -16.85
N ALA A 120 10.44 -12.96 -15.91
CA ALA A 120 9.04 -13.19 -16.17
C ALA A 120 8.20 -11.92 -15.96
N SER A 121 7.05 -11.85 -16.64
CA SER A 121 6.21 -10.64 -16.66
C SER A 121 5.30 -10.54 -15.45
N ILE A 122 5.13 -9.33 -14.88
CA ILE A 122 4.23 -9.08 -13.76
C ILE A 122 3.02 -8.23 -14.17
N VAL A 123 1.92 -8.46 -13.47
CA VAL A 123 0.67 -7.69 -13.52
C VAL A 123 0.08 -7.63 -12.11
N GLY A 124 -0.65 -6.56 -11.81
CA GLY A 124 -1.42 -6.41 -10.58
C GLY A 124 -0.88 -5.30 -9.67
N ALA A 125 -1.79 -4.67 -8.94
CA ALA A 125 -1.48 -3.65 -7.94
C ALA A 125 -0.78 -4.20 -6.69
N SER A 126 -0.52 -5.51 -6.64
CA SER A 126 -0.23 -6.24 -5.41
C SER A 126 1.10 -5.84 -4.78
N ALA A 127 2.12 -5.49 -5.57
CA ALA A 127 3.36 -4.91 -5.03
C ALA A 127 3.07 -3.67 -4.18
N ALA A 128 2.25 -2.74 -4.69
CA ALA A 128 1.85 -1.56 -3.94
C ALA A 128 0.94 -1.90 -2.74
N CYS A 129 0.05 -2.89 -2.88
CA CYS A 129 -0.79 -3.36 -1.78
C CYS A 129 0.05 -3.90 -0.61
N TYR A 130 1.10 -4.68 -0.88
CA TYR A 130 2.00 -5.20 0.14
C TYR A 130 2.72 -4.07 0.89
N GLY A 131 3.14 -3.02 0.19
CA GLY A 131 3.68 -1.81 0.81
C GLY A 131 2.67 -1.08 1.70
N ILE A 132 1.44 -0.87 1.21
CA ILE A 132 0.34 -0.23 1.95
C ILE A 132 -0.01 -1.02 3.21
N MET A 133 -0.18 -2.34 3.07
CA MET A 133 -0.52 -3.24 4.19
C MET A 133 0.58 -3.24 5.25
N LEU A 134 1.85 -3.30 4.83
CA LEU A 134 2.98 -3.21 5.73
C LEU A 134 2.97 -1.88 6.50
N ALA A 135 2.83 -0.76 5.80
CA ALA A 135 2.80 0.55 6.45
C ALA A 135 1.62 0.67 7.44
N PHE A 136 0.44 0.18 7.06
CA PHE A 136 -0.71 0.13 7.94
C PHE A 136 -0.41 -0.70 9.20
N ALA A 137 0.15 -1.91 9.07
CA ALA A 137 0.51 -2.76 10.20
C ALA A 137 1.63 -2.16 11.07
N MET A 138 2.55 -1.38 10.50
CA MET A 138 3.57 -0.66 11.27
C MET A 138 2.98 0.48 12.12
N ILE A 139 1.91 1.12 11.65
CA ILE A 139 1.26 2.23 12.36
C ILE A 139 0.22 1.71 13.36
N TRP A 140 -0.59 0.73 12.96
CA TRP A 140 -1.73 0.20 13.72
C TRP A 140 -1.69 -1.33 13.83
N PRO A 141 -0.66 -1.92 14.48
CA PRO A 141 -0.41 -3.37 14.45
C PRO A 141 -1.51 -4.22 15.09
N ASN A 142 -2.27 -3.66 16.04
CA ASN A 142 -3.29 -4.36 16.80
C ASN A 142 -4.72 -4.16 16.25
N THR A 143 -4.89 -3.49 15.10
CA THR A 143 -6.20 -3.34 14.47
C THR A 143 -6.75 -4.70 14.04
N PRO A 144 -7.96 -5.10 14.46
CA PRO A 144 -8.58 -6.33 14.00
C PRO A 144 -9.05 -6.18 12.55
N VAL A 145 -8.74 -7.17 11.73
CA VAL A 145 -9.28 -7.37 10.38
C VAL A 145 -10.07 -8.68 10.41
N TYR A 146 -11.32 -8.63 9.95
CA TYR A 146 -12.21 -9.79 9.96
C TYR A 146 -12.03 -10.60 8.67
N ILE A 147 -11.35 -11.74 8.78
CA ILE A 147 -11.20 -12.67 7.67
C ILE A 147 -12.56 -13.32 7.41
N TRP A 148 -13.07 -13.17 6.17
CA TRP A 148 -14.41 -13.58 5.76
C TRP A 148 -15.56 -12.99 6.61
N GLY A 149 -15.32 -11.88 7.31
CA GLY A 149 -16.30 -11.31 8.23
C GLY A 149 -16.49 -12.07 9.55
N LEU A 150 -15.77 -13.17 9.77
CA LEU A 150 -15.99 -14.07 10.90
C LEU A 150 -14.87 -14.00 11.93
N VAL A 151 -13.61 -14.13 11.49
CA VAL A 151 -12.47 -14.33 12.39
C VAL A 151 -11.67 -13.03 12.52
N PRO A 152 -11.67 -12.35 13.68
CA PRO A 152 -10.86 -11.17 13.88
C PRO A 152 -9.38 -11.56 14.04
N VAL A 153 -8.54 -11.12 13.11
CA VAL A 153 -7.09 -11.29 13.16
C VAL A 153 -6.43 -9.92 13.24
N LYS A 154 -5.49 -9.74 14.18
CA LYS A 154 -4.70 -8.50 14.22
C LYS A 154 -3.91 -8.34 12.93
N VAL A 155 -3.98 -7.16 12.32
CA VAL A 155 -3.36 -6.90 11.01
C VAL A 155 -1.87 -7.23 10.97
N LYS A 156 -1.12 -7.07 12.08
CA LYS A 156 0.30 -7.46 12.13
C LYS A 156 0.52 -8.92 11.76
N TRP A 157 -0.34 -9.82 12.24
CA TRP A 157 -0.22 -11.25 11.98
C TRP A 157 -0.62 -11.60 10.55
N LEU A 158 -1.67 -10.96 10.03
CA LEU A 158 -2.06 -11.11 8.63
C LEU A 158 -0.92 -10.69 7.69
N VAL A 159 -0.30 -9.53 7.94
CA VAL A 159 0.77 -9.01 7.10
C VAL A 159 2.05 -9.85 7.22
N ILE A 160 2.45 -10.25 8.44
CA ILE A 160 3.58 -11.15 8.64
C ILE A 160 3.36 -12.46 7.87
N PHE A 161 2.16 -13.04 7.97
CA PHE A 161 1.81 -14.24 7.24
C PHE A 161 1.90 -14.04 5.71
N LEU A 162 1.27 -13.00 5.16
CA LEU A 162 1.24 -12.74 3.71
C LEU A 162 2.63 -12.44 3.11
N VAL A 163 3.46 -11.71 3.85
CA VAL A 163 4.88 -11.47 3.47
C VAL A 163 5.68 -12.76 3.59
N GLY A 164 5.50 -13.51 4.68
CA GLY A 164 6.19 -14.79 4.92
C GLY A 164 5.88 -15.83 3.85
N ILE A 165 4.61 -16.02 3.48
CA ILE A 165 4.26 -16.94 2.39
C ILE A 165 4.84 -16.45 1.06
N SER A 166 4.87 -15.14 0.79
CA SER A 166 5.46 -14.63 -0.46
C SER A 166 6.97 -14.89 -0.50
N PHE A 167 7.65 -14.78 0.63
CA PHE A 167 9.06 -15.13 0.75
C PHE A 167 9.28 -16.63 0.50
N LEU A 168 8.56 -17.49 1.21
CA LEU A 168 8.70 -18.94 1.04
C LEU A 168 8.35 -19.39 -0.39
N SER A 169 7.30 -18.83 -0.99
CA SER A 169 6.91 -19.12 -2.37
C SER A 169 7.92 -18.61 -3.39
N ALA A 170 8.60 -17.49 -3.13
CA ALA A 170 9.69 -17.01 -3.97
C ALA A 170 10.94 -17.92 -3.91
N MET A 171 11.12 -18.68 -2.82
CA MET A 171 12.23 -19.62 -2.64
C MET A 171 11.92 -21.07 -3.07
N GLY A 172 10.67 -21.37 -3.44
CA GLY A 172 10.23 -22.74 -3.71
C GLY A 172 10.76 -23.34 -5.03
N PRO A 173 10.69 -24.67 -5.22
CA PRO A 173 11.17 -25.36 -6.43
C PRO A 173 10.41 -25.00 -7.71
N ASN A 174 9.13 -24.63 -7.57
CA ASN A 174 8.32 -24.04 -8.64
C ASN A 174 8.61 -22.53 -8.78
N GLY A 175 9.86 -22.10 -8.48
CA GLY A 175 10.33 -20.78 -8.05
C GLY A 175 10.17 -19.60 -9.01
N GLY A 176 9.20 -19.66 -9.93
CA GLY A 176 8.90 -18.61 -10.90
C GLY A 176 7.58 -17.89 -10.63
N GLY A 177 7.06 -17.91 -9.40
CA GLY A 177 5.86 -17.14 -9.04
C GLY A 177 6.17 -15.65 -9.03
N ILE A 178 6.31 -15.06 -10.21
CA ILE A 178 6.67 -13.68 -10.54
C ILE A 178 6.01 -12.65 -9.60
N ALA A 179 4.76 -12.90 -9.23
CA ALA A 179 3.99 -12.09 -8.30
C ALA A 179 4.64 -11.99 -6.91
N HIS A 180 5.25 -13.05 -6.39
CA HIS A 180 5.83 -13.09 -5.05
C HIS A 180 7.06 -12.19 -4.90
N LEU A 181 7.97 -12.17 -5.89
CA LEU A 181 9.09 -11.22 -5.89
C LEU A 181 8.59 -9.77 -5.97
N ALA A 182 7.57 -9.50 -6.78
CA ALA A 182 6.97 -8.19 -6.83
C ALA A 182 6.35 -7.78 -5.48
N HIS A 183 5.68 -8.71 -4.79
CA HIS A 183 5.12 -8.47 -3.46
C HIS A 183 6.20 -8.13 -2.43
N LEU A 184 7.29 -8.90 -2.41
CA LEU A 184 8.42 -8.66 -1.51
C LEU A 184 9.09 -7.33 -1.81
N GLY A 185 9.31 -7.00 -3.09
CA GLY A 185 9.89 -5.74 -3.51
C GLY A 185 9.07 -4.54 -3.06
N GLY A 186 7.73 -4.63 -3.17
CA GLY A 186 6.83 -3.60 -2.69
C GLY A 186 6.79 -3.47 -1.17
N ALA A 187 6.83 -4.58 -0.43
CA ALA A 187 6.96 -4.58 1.02
C ALA A 187 8.29 -3.95 1.47
N ILE A 188 9.41 -4.30 0.83
CA ILE A 188 10.74 -3.74 1.13
C ILE A 188 10.76 -2.24 0.87
N ALA A 189 10.28 -1.78 -0.29
CA ALA A 189 10.20 -0.36 -0.60
C ALA A 189 9.32 0.39 0.42
N GLY A 190 8.17 -0.17 0.78
CA GLY A 190 7.30 0.39 1.82
C GLY A 190 7.99 0.48 3.18
N PHE A 191 8.70 -0.57 3.60
CA PHE A 191 9.48 -0.59 4.84
C PHE A 191 10.55 0.52 4.85
N LEU A 192 11.32 0.63 3.78
CA LEU A 192 12.39 1.62 3.65
C LEU A 192 11.83 3.05 3.70
N MET A 193 10.72 3.32 3.01
CA MET A 193 10.03 4.61 3.09
C MET A 193 9.51 4.93 4.50
N MET A 194 8.98 3.92 5.21
CA MET A 194 8.56 4.06 6.60
C MET A 194 9.74 4.37 7.54
N LYS A 195 10.95 3.92 7.19
CA LYS A 195 12.17 4.13 7.98
C LYS A 195 12.95 5.39 7.59
N SER A 196 12.82 5.89 6.37
CA SER A 196 13.62 7.01 5.85
C SER A 196 13.28 8.37 6.46
N GLY A 197 12.14 8.48 7.15
CA GLY A 197 11.64 9.76 7.67
C GLY A 197 11.08 10.69 6.59
N TRP A 198 10.92 10.20 5.36
CA TRP A 198 10.32 10.94 4.23
C TRP A 198 8.81 11.15 4.40
N LEU A 199 8.15 10.25 5.14
CA LEU A 199 6.73 10.34 5.38
C LEU A 199 6.45 11.39 6.47
N PRO A 200 5.42 12.24 6.28
CA PRO A 200 5.07 13.22 7.30
C PRO A 200 4.77 12.53 8.63
N THR A 201 5.53 12.88 9.67
CA THR A 201 5.16 12.54 11.05
C THR A 201 3.97 13.40 11.46
N PHE A 202 2.76 12.94 11.16
CA PHE A 202 1.61 13.48 11.85
C PHE A 202 1.63 12.96 13.29
N ALA A 203 1.88 13.89 14.22
CA ALA A 203 1.72 13.65 15.64
C ALA A 203 0.34 13.02 15.87
N PRO A 204 0.22 11.97 16.70
CA PRO A 204 -1.09 11.43 17.06
C PRO A 204 -1.90 12.53 17.75
N GLY A 205 -2.99 13.01 17.11
CA GLY A 205 -3.90 14.02 17.68
C GLY A 205 -3.89 15.42 17.03
N ALA A 206 -3.20 15.65 15.90
CA ALA A 206 -3.40 16.91 15.17
C ALA A 206 -4.79 16.92 14.49
N PRO A 207 -5.66 17.90 14.79
CA PRO A 207 -6.98 17.97 14.14
C PRO A 207 -6.83 18.11 12.63
N GLY A 208 -7.72 17.44 11.91
CA GLY A 208 -7.78 17.49 10.46
C GLY A 208 -7.99 18.92 9.98
N ARG A 209 -7.53 19.21 8.77
CA ARG A 209 -7.59 20.53 8.12
C ARG A 209 -9.01 20.97 7.72
N SER A 210 -10.04 20.49 8.43
CA SER A 210 -11.44 20.90 8.35
C SER A 210 -11.85 21.90 9.44
N ASP A 211 -10.97 22.16 10.40
CA ASP A 211 -11.31 22.91 11.62
C ASP A 211 -10.94 24.40 11.51
N TRP A 212 -10.50 24.84 10.34
CA TRP A 212 -10.06 26.21 10.09
C TRP A 212 -11.12 26.98 9.29
N GLY A 213 -12.06 27.58 10.02
CA GLY A 213 -12.81 28.74 9.55
C GLY A 213 -11.87 29.93 9.26
N PRO A 214 -12.34 30.97 8.55
CA PRO A 214 -11.50 32.09 8.16
C PRO A 214 -11.26 33.01 9.37
N GLY A 215 -10.09 32.92 10.00
CA GLY A 215 -9.67 33.92 10.98
C GLY A 215 -8.67 33.43 12.04
N ALA A 216 -7.38 33.62 11.76
CA ALA A 216 -6.27 33.84 12.72
C ALA A 216 -4.96 33.64 11.92
N GLY A 217 -4.13 34.65 11.69
CA GLY A 217 -3.48 35.48 12.70
C GLY A 217 -2.08 34.90 12.95
N GLY A 218 -1.05 35.57 12.43
CA GLY A 218 0.31 35.05 12.27
C GLY A 218 1.07 34.71 13.56
N GLY A 219 2.04 33.82 13.43
CA GLY A 219 3.01 33.50 14.48
C GLY A 219 4.13 32.58 13.97
N LYS A 220 5.30 33.16 13.65
CA LYS A 220 6.53 32.41 13.36
C LYS A 220 7.09 31.84 14.67
N GLY A 221 6.97 30.53 14.88
CA GLY A 221 7.59 29.82 16.00
C GLY A 221 8.68 28.85 15.52
N ARG A 222 9.95 29.25 15.64
CA ARG A 222 11.10 28.34 15.54
C ARG A 222 11.15 27.48 16.80
N GLY A 223 11.04 26.15 16.68
CA GLY A 223 11.04 25.21 17.80
C GLY A 223 11.86 23.96 17.50
N ARG A 224 12.98 23.85 18.21
CA ARG A 224 14.07 22.85 18.18
C ARG A 224 13.70 21.39 17.90
N ALA A 225 14.46 20.80 16.99
CA ALA A 225 14.59 19.36 16.81
C ALA A 225 15.41 18.72 17.95
N ALA A 226 14.76 18.29 19.02
CA ALA A 226 15.37 17.42 20.02
C ALA A 226 14.32 16.41 20.50
N GLY A 227 14.55 15.12 20.25
CA GLY A 227 13.63 14.05 20.65
C GLY A 227 13.36 12.96 19.60
N ARG A 228 14.26 12.73 18.63
CA ARG A 228 14.09 11.71 17.58
C ARG A 228 14.58 10.31 17.99
N LYS A 229 14.81 10.04 19.28
CA LYS A 229 15.35 8.76 19.75
C LYS A 229 14.23 7.77 20.17
N LYS A 230 14.12 6.70 19.37
CA LYS A 230 13.61 5.35 19.67
C LYS A 230 12.12 5.20 20.09
N ARG A 231 11.18 5.56 19.20
CA ARG A 231 9.81 4.98 19.24
C ARG A 231 9.72 3.55 18.66
N TRP A 232 10.74 3.13 17.91
CA TRP A 232 10.76 1.86 17.15
C TRP A 232 11.11 0.62 17.99
N ALA A 233 11.76 0.79 19.13
CA ALA A 233 12.05 -0.32 20.06
C ALA A 233 10.76 -0.97 20.58
N ARG A 234 9.64 -0.24 20.58
CA ARG A 234 8.32 -0.74 20.96
C ARG A 234 7.70 -1.70 19.95
N TRP A 235 8.12 -1.69 18.68
CA TRP A 235 7.54 -2.60 17.68
C TRP A 235 8.00 -4.03 17.92
N TRP A 236 9.29 -4.25 18.19
CA TRP A 236 9.84 -5.56 18.56
C TRP A 236 9.49 -6.00 19.98
N GLY A 237 9.32 -5.06 20.92
CA GLY A 237 8.96 -5.38 22.31
C GLY A 237 7.49 -5.79 22.54
N GLU A 238 6.66 -5.80 21.48
CA GLU A 238 5.24 -6.18 21.53
C GLU A 238 4.88 -7.25 20.47
N ILE A 239 5.89 -7.87 19.83
CA ILE A 239 5.77 -9.13 19.07
C ILE A 239 6.03 -10.26 20.06
#